data_AF-A0A1F6BJU9-F1
#
_entry.id   AF-A0A1F6BJU9-F1
#
_cell.length_a   1.000
_cell.length_b   1.000
_cell.length_c   1.000
_cell.angle_alpha   90.00
_cell.angle_beta   90.00
_cell.angle_gamma   90.00
#
_symmetry.space_group_name_H-M   'P 1'
#
loop_
_entity.id
_entity.type
_entity.pdbx_description
1 polymer ?
#
loop_
_entity_poly.entity_id
_entity_poly.type
_entity_poly.pdbx_seq_one_letter_code
_entity_poly.pdbx_strand_id
1 'polypeptide(L)' 'MTTKNEFNDQINKILLMKLKTLILKNLRNEDLPEFNELVKQNNANILLQFANSRIPDLGNQLFNEIYNLKQRLESSIK' A
#
# COMPACT_ATOMS: atom_id res chain seq x y z
N MET A 1 -19.42 -11.71 -16.32
CA MET A 1 -18.03 -11.20 -16.29
C MET A 1 -17.82 -10.03 -15.33
N THR A 2 -18.88 -9.38 -14.84
CA THR A 2 -18.85 -8.14 -14.03
C THR A 2 -18.30 -8.32 -12.60
N THR A 3 -18.62 -9.42 -11.93
CA THR A 3 -18.28 -9.68 -10.52
C THR A 3 -16.79 -9.87 -10.23
N LYS A 4 -16.01 -10.42 -11.18
CA LYS A 4 -14.57 -10.64 -11.00
C LYS A 4 -13.78 -9.32 -11.07
N ASN A 5 -14.22 -8.38 -11.90
CA ASN A 5 -13.58 -7.08 -12.03
C ASN A 5 -13.85 -6.22 -10.79
N GLU A 6 -15.10 -6.20 -10.30
CA GLU A 6 -15.45 -5.48 -9.07
C GLU A 6 -14.71 -6.01 -7.83
N PHE A 7 -14.55 -7.33 -7.72
CA PHE A 7 -13.76 -7.95 -6.66
C PHE A 7 -12.28 -7.53 -6.72
N ASN A 8 -11.67 -7.58 -7.91
CA ASN A 8 -10.29 -7.15 -8.10
C ASN A 8 -10.12 -5.65 -7.80
N ASP A 9 -11.07 -4.81 -8.17
CA ASP A 9 -11.04 -3.38 -7.88
C ASP A 9 -11.14 -3.09 -6.38
N GLN A 10 -11.95 -3.86 -5.65
CA GLN A 10 -12.01 -3.77 -4.19
C GLN A 10 -10.69 -4.18 -3.54
N ILE A 11 -10.08 -5.28 -3.99
CA ILE A 11 -8.75 -5.70 -3.50
C ILE A 11 -7.71 -4.62 -3.78
N ASN A 12 -7.67 -4.05 -4.99
CA ASN A 12 -6.74 -2.99 -5.35
C ASN A 12 -6.90 -1.74 -4.48
N LYS A 13 -8.15 -1.34 -4.17
CA LYS A 13 -8.44 -0.23 -3.27
C LYS A 13 -7.94 -0.49 -1.84
N ILE A 14 -8.19 -1.69 -1.32
CA ILE A 14 -7.74 -2.10 0.02
C ILE A 14 -6.21 -2.10 0.11
N LEU A 15 -5.54 -2.65 -0.90
CA LEU A 15 -4.07 -2.67 -0.98
C LEU A 15 -3.50 -1.26 -1.01
N LEU A 16 -4.09 -0.37 -1.83
CA LEU A 16 -3.65 1.02 -1.92
C LEU A 16 -3.86 1.79 -0.60
N MET A 17 -4.96 1.56 0.11
CA MET A 17 -5.18 2.14 1.43
C MET A 17 -4.15 1.65 2.45
N LYS A 18 -3.90 0.34 2.51
CA LYS A 18 -2.89 -0.25 3.39
C LYS A 18 -1.50 0.32 3.11
N LEU A 19 -1.13 0.45 1.84
CA LEU A 19 0.14 1.06 1.43
C LEU A 19 0.26 2.50 1.96
N LYS A 20 -0.74 3.35 1.70
CA LYS A 20 -0.75 4.75 2.16
C LYS A 20 -0.62 4.83 3.69
N THR A 21 -1.32 3.97 4.43
CA THR A 21 -1.23 3.91 5.89
C THR A 21 0.15 3.49 6.38
N LEU A 22 0.78 2.48 5.75
CA LEU A 22 2.12 2.03 6.16
C LEU A 22 3.16 3.12 5.93
N ILE A 23 3.09 3.79 4.78
CA ILE A 23 3.98 4.91 4.46
C ILE A 23 3.80 6.00 5.53
N LEU A 24 2.56 6.44 5.76
CA LEU A 24 2.26 7.50 6.72
C LEU A 24 2.74 7.19 8.14
N LYS A 25 2.68 5.94 8.59
CA LYS A 25 3.14 5.52 9.93
C LYS A 25 4.66 5.63 10.12
N ASN A 26 5.43 5.48 9.06
CA ASN A 26 6.89 5.48 9.10
C ASN A 26 7.49 6.77 8.55
N LEU A 27 6.67 7.65 8.00
CA LEU A 27 7.10 8.90 7.39
C LEU A 27 7.48 9.93 8.46
N ARG A 28 8.53 10.69 8.21
CA ARG A 28 8.93 11.82 9.06
C ARG A 28 8.02 13.01 8.78
N ASN A 29 7.79 13.85 9.79
CA ASN A 29 6.87 14.99 9.67
C ASN A 29 7.27 15.98 8.56
N GLU A 30 8.57 16.12 8.29
CA GLU A 30 9.10 16.98 7.21
C GLU A 30 8.71 16.51 5.80
N ASP A 31 8.45 15.21 5.63
CA ASP A 31 8.11 14.61 4.35
C ASP A 31 6.58 14.58 4.09
N LEU A 32 5.75 14.95 5.09
CA LEU A 32 4.28 14.95 4.99
C LEU A 32 3.70 15.82 3.86
N PRO A 33 4.20 17.06 3.61
CA PRO A 33 3.67 17.90 2.54
C PRO A 33 3.84 17.25 1.17
N GLU A 34 5.03 16.69 0.90
CA GLU A 34 5.33 15.99 -0.35
C GLU A 34 4.42 14.76 -0.50
N PHE A 35 4.31 13.95 0.55
CA PHE A 35 3.42 12.78 0.55
C PHE A 35 1.96 13.12 0.25
N ASN A 36 1.42 14.19 0.84
CA ASN A 36 0.03 14.61 0.62
C ASN A 36 -0.24 14.98 -0.84
N GLU A 37 0.72 15.60 -1.53
CA GLU A 37 0.59 15.89 -2.96
C GLU A 37 0.65 14.62 -3.82
N LEU A 38 1.53 13.66 -3.47
CA LEU A 38 1.63 12.40 -4.20
C LEU A 38 0.39 11.50 -4.03
N VAL A 39 -0.26 11.53 -2.87
CA VAL A 39 -1.49 10.75 -2.61
C VAL A 39 -2.64 11.18 -3.52
N LYS A 40 -2.71 12.47 -3.90
CA LYS A 40 -3.73 13.01 -4.82
C LYS A 40 -3.57 12.48 -6.24
N GLN A 41 -2.36 12.11 -6.65
CA GLN A 41 -2.10 11.56 -8.00
C GLN A 41 -2.62 10.13 -8.18
N ASN A 42 -3.03 9.47 -7.09
CA ASN A 42 -3.59 8.12 -7.07
C ASN A 42 -2.73 7.07 -7.82
N ASN A 43 -1.41 7.26 -7.84
CA ASN A 43 -0.46 6.40 -8.53
C ASN A 43 0.38 5.63 -7.51
N ALA A 44 0.16 4.32 -7.43
CA ALA A 44 0.85 3.45 -6.47
C ALA A 44 2.38 3.41 -6.69
N ASN A 45 2.84 3.45 -7.95
CA ASN A 45 4.27 3.40 -8.25
C ASN A 45 4.99 4.66 -7.74
N ILE A 46 4.38 5.83 -7.88
CA ILE A 46 4.96 7.09 -7.40
C ILE A 46 5.03 7.08 -5.87
N LEU A 47 3.97 6.62 -5.20
CA LEU A 47 3.96 6.48 -3.73
C LEU A 47 5.03 5.50 -3.24
N LEU A 48 5.22 4.37 -3.94
CA LEU A 48 6.27 3.40 -3.62
C LEU A 48 7.68 3.97 -3.82
N GLN A 49 7.91 4.70 -4.91
CA GLN A 49 9.20 5.33 -5.19
C GLN A 49 9.58 6.37 -4.14
N PHE A 50 8.63 7.26 -3.80
CA PHE A 50 8.81 8.24 -2.72
C PHE A 50 9.10 7.56 -1.39
N ALA A 51 8.31 6.55 -1.05
CA ALA A 51 8.44 5.91 0.24
C ALA A 51 9.75 5.09 0.35
N ASN A 52 10.22 4.47 -0.74
CA ASN A 52 11.53 3.82 -0.80
C ASN A 52 12.71 4.81 -0.64
N SER A 53 12.55 6.09 -1.01
CA SER A 53 13.62 7.08 -0.87
C SER A 53 13.67 7.74 0.51
N ARG A 54 12.55 7.73 1.26
CA ARG A 54 12.42 8.40 2.57
C ARG A 54 12.39 7.47 3.77
N ILE A 55 11.93 6.23 3.59
CA ILE A 55 11.69 5.28 4.67
C ILE A 55 12.64 4.10 4.50
N PRO A 56 13.71 4.02 5.32
CA PRO A 56 14.56 2.84 5.38
C PRO A 56 13.74 1.58 5.65
N ASP A 57 14.13 0.46 5.04
CA ASP A 57 13.47 -0.86 5.22
C ASP A 57 11.99 -0.95 4.84
N LEU A 58 11.41 0.08 4.20
CA LEU A 58 10.01 0.04 3.78
C LEU A 58 9.69 -1.16 2.88
N GLY A 59 10.60 -1.50 1.96
CA GLY A 59 10.45 -2.67 1.10
C GLY A 59 10.25 -3.97 1.91
N ASN A 60 11.00 -4.14 3.01
CA ASN A 60 10.88 -5.29 3.90
C ASN A 60 9.56 -5.25 4.68
N GLN A 61 9.15 -4.08 5.17
CA GLN A 61 7.88 -3.92 5.87
C GLN A 61 6.67 -4.22 4.95
N LEU A 62 6.71 -3.73 3.71
CA LEU A 62 5.68 -3.97 2.70
C LEU A 62 5.61 -5.44 2.31
N PHE A 63 6.75 -6.08 2.09
CA PHE A 63 6.81 -7.51 1.80
C PHE A 63 6.14 -8.32 2.91
N ASN A 64 6.48 -8.04 4.18
CA ASN A 64 5.90 -8.72 5.32
C ASN A 64 4.38 -8.53 5.43
N GLU A 65 3.87 -7.32 5.19
CA GLU A 65 2.43 -7.06 5.20
C GLU A 65 1.69 -7.79 4.06
N ILE A 66 2.24 -7.76 2.84
CA ILE A 66 1.65 -8.47 1.70
C ILE A 66 1.66 -9.98 1.93
N TYR A 67 2.77 -10.51 2.46
CA TYR A 67 2.90 -11.92 2.81
C TYR A 67 1.85 -12.34 3.86
N ASN A 68 1.71 -11.56 4.93
CA ASN A 68 0.72 -11.81 5.98
C ASN A 68 -0.71 -11.73 5.44
N LEU A 69 -1.00 -10.77 4.56
CA LEU A 69 -2.30 -10.67 3.90
C LEU A 69 -2.61 -11.90 3.07
N LYS A 70 -1.65 -12.38 2.27
CA LYS A 70 -1.78 -13.61 1.48
C LYS A 70 -2.10 -14.81 2.38
N GLN A 71 -1.34 -15.01 3.46
CA GLN A 71 -1.56 -16.12 4.40
C GLN A 71 -2.96 -16.08 5.04
N ARG A 72 -3.46 -14.89 5.38
CA ARG A 72 -4.82 -14.72 5.92
C ARG A 72 -5.91 -15.07 4.90
N LEU A 73 -5.72 -14.67 3.64
CA LEU A 73 -6.65 -14.99 2.56
C LEU A 73 -6.69 -16.49 2.29
N GLU A 74 -5.54 -17.15 2.21
CA GLU A 74 -5.44 -18.61 2.04
C GLU A 74 -6.10 -19.39 3.19
N SER A 75 -5.96 -18.89 4.42
CA SER A 75 -6.57 -19.49 5.62
C SER A 75 -8.10 -19.29 5.69
N SER A 76 -8.64 -18.29 4.99
CA SER A 76 -10.09 -17.99 5.00
C SER A 76 -10.89 -18.80 3.96
N ILE A 77 -10.18 -19.55 3.11
CA ILE A 77 -10.77 -20.37 2.03
C ILE A 77 -10.79 -21.86 2.40
N LYS A 78 -10.17 -22.24 3.52
CA LYS A 78 -10.26 -23.58 4.12
C LYS A 78 -11.38 -23.66 5.15
#